data_AF-G8ZKE3-F1
#
_entry.id   AF-G8ZKE3-F1
#
_cell.length_a   1.000
_cell.length_b   1.000
_cell.length_c   1.000
_cell.angle_alpha   90.00
_cell.angle_beta   90.00
_cell.angle_gamma   90.00
#
_symmetry.space_group_name_H-M   'P 1'
#
loop_
_entity.id
_entity.type
_entity.pdbx_description
1 polymer ?
#
loop_
_entity_poly.entity_id
_entity_poly.type
_entity_poly.pdbx_seq_one_letter_code
_entity_poly.pdbx_strand_id
1 'polypeptide(L)'
;MVIRMVTTKKVKIVQTEVDLGTYHTLRAIAVHRGVPLKEVIREILRNYAETYKRELIKEIHEDPIWKGIGLLNTGDPRASEKDDWGVVKWSSE
;
A
#
# COMPACT_ATOMS: atom_id res chain seq x y z
N MET A 1 -26.58 -28.97 -16.35
CA MET A 1 -25.55 -28.78 -15.32
C MET A 1 -24.67 -27.60 -15.76
N VAL A 2 -24.93 -26.40 -15.24
CA VAL A 2 -24.19 -25.19 -15.63
C VAL A 2 -23.07 -24.99 -14.63
N ILE A 3 -21.83 -25.32 -15.02
CA ILE A 3 -20.65 -24.98 -14.22
C ILE A 3 -20.39 -23.49 -14.47
N ARG A 4 -20.89 -22.64 -13.56
CA ARG A 4 -20.48 -21.24 -13.47
C ARG A 4 -19.06 -21.21 -12.91
N MET A 5 -18.05 -21.00 -13.76
CA MET A 5 -16.73 -20.59 -13.28
C MET A 5 -16.83 -19.13 -12.85
N VAL A 6 -16.87 -18.89 -11.54
CA VAL A 6 -16.73 -17.55 -10.95
C VAL A 6 -15.27 -17.14 -11.09
N THR A 7 -14.94 -16.29 -12.07
CA THR A 7 -13.61 -15.71 -12.18
C THR A 7 -13.52 -14.44 -11.33
N THR A 8 -13.14 -14.59 -10.06
CA THR A 8 -12.73 -13.48 -9.19
C THR A 8 -11.35 -12.95 -9.60
N LYS A 9 -11.25 -12.17 -10.69
CA LYS A 9 -9.97 -11.54 -11.08
C LYS A 9 -9.63 -10.38 -10.13
N LYS A 10 -8.90 -10.68 -9.04
CA LYS A 10 -8.24 -9.71 -8.14
C LYS A 10 -7.03 -9.00 -8.77
N VAL A 11 -6.98 -8.87 -10.09
CA VAL A 11 -5.83 -8.29 -10.82
C VAL A 11 -6.36 -7.32 -11.86
N LYS A 12 -5.78 -6.12 -11.87
CA LYS A 12 -6.02 -5.09 -12.90
C LYS A 12 -4.84 -5.05 -13.84
N ILE A 13 -5.12 -4.82 -15.12
CA ILE A 13 -4.08 -4.62 -16.15
C ILE A 13 -3.84 -3.12 -16.23
N VAL A 14 -2.58 -2.73 -16.13
CA VAL A 14 -2.13 -1.34 -16.28
C VAL A 14 -1.24 -1.28 -17.51
N GLN A 15 -1.57 -0.39 -18.44
CA GLN A 15 -0.73 -0.04 -19.59
C GLN A 15 -0.12 1.33 -19.31
N THR A 16 1.18 1.47 -19.55
CA THR A 16 1.91 2.72 -19.35
C THR A 16 2.98 2.85 -20.41
N GLU A 17 3.30 4.09 -20.75
CA GLU A 17 4.46 4.43 -21.55
C GLU A 17 5.67 4.62 -20.62
N VAL A 18 6.85 4.26 -21.10
CA VAL A 18 8.14 4.47 -20.45
C VAL A 18 9.14 4.86 -21.52
N ASP A 19 10.09 5.72 -21.18
CA ASP A 19 11.13 6.10 -22.12
C ASP A 19 12.03 4.90 -22.47
N LEU A 20 12.70 4.99 -23.62
CA LEU A 20 13.54 3.93 -24.15
C LEU A 20 14.71 3.58 -23.20
N GLY A 21 15.33 4.56 -22.55
CA GLY A 21 16.45 4.32 -21.64
C GLY A 21 16.03 3.48 -20.43
N THR A 22 14.90 3.84 -19.83
CA THR A 22 14.29 3.07 -18.73
C THR A 22 13.90 1.67 -19.20
N TYR A 23 13.27 1.52 -20.36
CA TYR A 23 12.92 0.22 -20.91
C TYR A 23 14.15 -0.69 -21.11
N HIS A 24 15.23 -0.16 -21.70
CA HIS A 24 16.45 -0.92 -21.92
C HIS A 24 17.11 -1.36 -20.61
N THR A 25 17.10 -0.49 -19.61
CA THR A 25 17.62 -0.78 -18.27
C THR A 25 16.83 -1.90 -17.61
N LEU A 26 15.49 -1.81 -17.59
CA LEU A 26 14.63 -2.83 -17.03
C LEU A 26 14.77 -4.18 -17.77
N ARG A 27 14.93 -4.13 -19.10
CA ARG A 27 15.16 -5.31 -19.93
C ARG A 27 16.51 -5.97 -19.62
N ALA A 28 17.57 -5.19 -19.44
CA ALA A 28 18.88 -5.72 -19.06
C ALA A 28 18.84 -6.43 -17.70
N ILE A 29 18.13 -5.83 -16.72
CA ILE A 29 17.89 -6.46 -15.41
C ILE A 29 17.15 -7.78 -15.55
N ALA A 30 16.08 -7.81 -16.36
CA ALA A 30 15.29 -9.01 -16.61
C ALA A 30 16.13 -10.14 -17.24
N VAL A 31 16.94 -9.80 -18.24
CA VAL A 31 17.87 -10.75 -18.90
C VAL A 31 18.89 -11.27 -17.90
N HIS A 32 19.53 -10.40 -17.13
CA HIS A 32 20.54 -10.79 -16.15
C HIS A 32 19.97 -11.73 -15.06
N ARG A 33 18.74 -11.49 -14.62
CA ARG A 33 18.04 -12.32 -13.62
C ARG A 33 17.40 -13.59 -14.22
N GLY A 34 17.32 -13.72 -15.54
CA GLY A 34 16.64 -14.84 -16.20
C GLY A 34 15.12 -14.86 -15.99
N VAL A 35 14.49 -13.70 -15.75
CA VAL A 35 13.06 -13.59 -15.47
C VAL A 35 12.33 -12.73 -16.51
N PRO A 36 11.00 -12.88 -16.69
CA PRO A 36 10.23 -12.01 -17.57
C PRO A 36 10.24 -10.54 -17.11
N LEU A 37 10.32 -9.60 -18.08
CA LEU A 37 10.31 -8.15 -17.81
C LEU A 37 9.12 -7.71 -16.94
N LYS A 38 7.94 -8.30 -17.16
CA LYS A 38 6.72 -8.02 -16.35
C LYS A 38 6.89 -8.32 -14.86
N GLU A 39 7.75 -9.28 -14.50
CA GLU A 39 7.97 -9.64 -13.10
C GLU A 39 8.85 -8.60 -12.41
N VAL A 40 9.91 -8.16 -13.09
CA VAL A 40 10.75 -7.03 -12.64
C VAL A 40 9.90 -5.78 -12.41
N ILE A 41 9.04 -5.44 -13.37
CA ILE A 41 8.15 -4.26 -13.25
C ILE A 41 7.20 -4.41 -12.06
N ARG A 42 6.58 -5.58 -11.88
CA ARG A 42 5.67 -5.83 -10.74
C ARG A 42 6.38 -5.75 -9.40
N GLU A 43 7.58 -6.29 -9.31
CA GLU A 43 8.42 -6.24 -8.11
C GLU A 43 8.76 -4.80 -7.75
N ILE A 44 9.24 -4.01 -8.71
CA ILE A 44 9.59 -2.60 -8.52
C ILE A 44 8.36 -1.81 -8.05
N LEU A 45 7.21 -1.96 -8.73
CA LEU A 45 5.99 -1.24 -8.36
C LEU A 45 5.52 -1.60 -6.95
N ARG A 46 5.59 -2.88 -6.57
CA ARG A 46 5.25 -3.33 -5.22
C ARG A 46 6.19 -2.74 -4.18
N ASN A 47 7.50 -2.82 -4.43
CA ASN A 47 8.50 -2.33 -3.50
C ASN A 47 8.38 -0.81 -3.32
N TYR A 48 8.17 -0.07 -4.41
CA TYR A 48 7.92 1.37 -4.36
C TYR A 48 6.69 1.69 -3.52
N ALA A 49 5.56 1.03 -3.78
CA ALA A 49 4.31 1.28 -3.05
C ALA A 49 4.43 0.95 -1.55
N GLU A 50 5.06 -0.16 -1.19
CA GLU A 50 5.26 -0.55 0.21
C GLU A 50 6.23 0.38 0.95
N THR A 51 7.35 0.77 0.31
CA THR A 51 8.30 1.73 0.90
C THR A 51 7.64 3.07 1.12
N TYR A 52 6.97 3.61 0.09
CA TYR A 52 6.30 4.90 0.17
C TYR A 52 5.18 4.90 1.22
N LYS A 53 4.42 3.80 1.33
CA LYS A 53 3.40 3.66 2.39
C LYS A 53 4.02 3.74 3.79
N ARG A 54 5.18 3.12 4.02
CA ARG A 54 5.87 3.19 5.33
C ARG A 54 6.38 4.58 5.63
N GLU A 55 6.93 5.26 4.63
CA GLU A 55 7.38 6.66 4.75
C GLU A 55 6.22 7.58 5.07
N LEU A 56 5.09 7.46 4.36
CA LEU A 56 3.89 8.23 4.62
C LEU A 56 3.35 8.02 6.05
N ILE A 57 3.30 6.77 6.53
CA ILE A 57 2.88 6.46 7.90
C ILE A 57 3.83 7.10 8.92
N LYS A 58 5.14 7.08 8.65
CA LYS A 58 6.13 7.70 9.52
C LYS A 58 5.95 9.22 9.57
N GLU A 59 5.77 9.87 8.43
CA GLU A 59 5.51 11.31 8.36
C GLU A 59 4.23 11.70 9.10
N ILE A 60 3.15 10.95 8.92
CA ILE A 60 1.89 11.13 9.65
C ILE A 60 2.10 10.97 11.16
N HIS A 61 2.88 9.99 11.59
CA HIS A 61 3.18 9.77 13.02
C HIS A 61 4.06 10.87 13.62
N GLU A 62 4.95 11.46 12.81
CA GLU A 62 5.86 12.51 13.25
C GLU A 62 5.23 13.91 13.25
N ASP A 63 4.13 14.10 12.50
CA ASP A 63 3.37 15.34 12.39
C ASP A 63 2.87 15.85 13.77
N PRO A 64 3.19 17.10 14.15
CA PRO A 64 2.68 17.75 15.36
C PRO A 64 1.15 17.78 15.45
N ILE A 65 0.45 17.83 14.32
CA ILE A 65 -1.03 17.80 14.28
C ILE A 65 -1.53 16.46 14.84
N TRP A 66 -0.92 15.34 14.42
CA TRP A 66 -1.31 14.00 14.89
C TRP A 66 -0.83 13.70 16.32
N LYS A 67 0.29 14.29 16.76
CA LYS A 67 0.72 14.28 18.17
C LYS A 67 -0.22 15.08 19.08
N GLY A 68 -0.72 16.22 18.60
CA GLY A 68 -1.64 17.09 19.34
C GLY A 68 -3.05 16.52 19.51
N ILE A 69 -3.50 15.68 18.56
CA ILE A 69 -4.83 15.04 18.61
C ILE A 69 -4.85 13.78 19.53
N GLY A 70 -3.70 13.31 20.05
CA GLY A 70 -3.68 12.23 21.04
C GLY A 70 -4.11 10.85 20.52
N LEU A 71 -4.15 10.65 19.20
CA LEU A 71 -4.52 9.37 18.56
C LEU A 71 -3.38 8.32 18.59
N LEU A 72 -2.19 8.68 19.05
CA LEU A 72 -1.00 7.80 19.06
C LEU A 72 -0.89 6.88 20.28
N ASN A 73 -1.97 6.69 21.04
CA ASN A 73 -2.08 5.60 22.02
C ASN A 73 -2.72 4.33 21.44
N THR A 74 -2.73 4.16 20.11
CA THR A 74 -3.10 2.88 19.48
C THR A 74 -1.88 2.00 19.26
N GLY A 75 -1.22 1.62 20.35
CA GLY A 75 -0.38 0.41 20.42
C GLY A 75 -1.21 -0.88 20.52
N ASP A 76 -2.53 -0.80 20.35
CA ASP A 76 -3.47 -1.92 20.40
C ASP A 76 -3.87 -2.31 18.95
N PRO A 77 -3.44 -3.48 18.44
CA PRO A 77 -3.84 -4.00 17.13
C PRO A 77 -5.36 -4.18 16.95
N ARG A 78 -6.15 -4.06 18.02
CA ARG A 78 -7.62 -4.14 18.01
C ARG A 78 -8.31 -2.78 18.09
N ALA A 79 -7.58 -1.67 17.93
CA ALA A 79 -8.18 -0.33 17.93
C ALA A 79 -9.27 -0.15 16.84
N SER A 80 -9.19 -0.90 15.74
CA SER A 80 -10.22 -0.92 14.69
C SER A 80 -11.45 -1.79 15.02
N GLU A 81 -11.41 -2.60 16.08
CA GLU A 81 -12.52 -3.48 16.49
C GLU A 81 -13.35 -2.90 17.65
N LYS A 82 -12.93 -1.79 18.24
CA LYS A 82 -13.70 -1.08 19.26
C LYS A 82 -14.66 -0.11 18.58
N ASP A 83 -15.95 -0.40 18.67
CA ASP A 83 -17.07 0.44 18.18
C ASP A 83 -17.37 1.60 19.15
N ASP A 84 -16.33 2.23 19.69
CA ASP A 84 -16.44 3.27 20.70
C ASP A 84 -16.25 4.68 20.09
N TRP A 85 -16.25 4.78 18.75
CA TRP A 85 -15.98 5.99 17.96
C TRP A 85 -17.02 7.13 18.13
N GLY A 86 -17.86 7.08 19.17
CA GLY A 86 -18.92 8.05 19.42
C GLY A 86 -19.19 8.42 20.88
N VAL A 87 -18.41 7.97 21.86
CA VAL A 87 -18.69 8.27 23.27
C VAL A 87 -17.69 9.27 23.86
N VAL A 88 -17.87 10.55 23.51
CA VAL A 88 -17.26 11.62 24.30
C VAL A 88 -18.11 11.77 25.57
N LYS A 89 -17.65 11.24 26.70
CA LYS A 89 -18.18 11.67 28.01
C LYS A 89 -17.64 13.06 28.29
N TRP A 90 -18.45 14.06 27.99
CA TRP A 90 -18.22 15.41 28.50
C TRP A 90 -18.30 15.38 30.01
N SER A 91 -17.19 15.68 30.69
CA SER A 91 -17.22 16.03 32.10
C SER A 91 -18.02 17.32 32.22
N SER A 92 -19.25 17.22 32.72
CA SER A 92 -19.97 18.39 33.23
C SER A 92 -19.30 18.79 34.55
N GLU A 93 -19.09 20.09 34.74
CA GLU A 93 -18.55 20.70 35.98
C GLU A 93 -19.18 20.14 37.26
#